data_AF-A0A1V5NCD9-F1
#
_entry.id   AF-A0A1V5NCD9-F1
#
_cell.length_a   1.000
_cell.length_b   1.000
_cell.length_c   1.000
_cell.angle_alpha   90.00
_cell.angle_beta   90.00
_cell.angle_gamma   90.00
#
_symmetry.space_group_name_H-M   'P 1'
#
loop_
_entity.id
_entity.type
_entity.pdbx_description
1 polymer ?
#
loop_
_entity_poly.entity_id
_entity_poly.type
_entity_poly.pdbx_seq_one_letter_code
_entity_poly.pdbx_strand_id
1 'polypeptide(L)' 'MNILTTKFSRLIKRSGLDVPKGTGFYSLRRTAATLAAKSGDPFAVQRLLGHADLQMATRYVQDVSAQTDRVIENSRKYLI' A
#
# COMPACT_ATOMS: atom_id res chain seq x y z
N MET A 1 -0.60 -15.77 -22.95
CA MET A 1 -1.00 -15.46 -21.56
C MET A 1 0.18 -15.76 -20.64
N ASN A 2 0.50 -14.90 -19.66
CA ASN A 2 1.64 -15.09 -18.75
C ASN A 2 1.38 -16.28 -17.79
N ILE A 3 2.33 -17.23 -17.72
CA ILE A 3 2.24 -18.45 -16.90
C ILE A 3 2.02 -18.17 -15.40
N LEU A 4 2.59 -17.07 -14.88
CA LEU A 4 2.43 -16.65 -13.49
C LEU A 4 1.00 -16.27 -13.18
N THR A 5 0.38 -15.46 -14.05
CA THR A 5 -1.02 -15.04 -13.92
C THR A 5 -1.96 -16.24 -13.93
N THR A 6 -1.72 -17.22 -14.80
CA THR A 6 -2.51 -18.44 -14.87
C THR A 6 -2.37 -19.31 -13.62
N LYS A 7 -1.14 -19.53 -13.12
CA LYS A 7 -0.89 -20.31 -11.89
C LYS A 7 -1.52 -19.62 -10.67
N PHE A 8 -1.35 -18.31 -10.54
CA PHE A 8 -1.96 -17.53 -9.47
C PHE A 8 -3.49 -17.59 -9.49
N SER A 9 -4.10 -17.49 -10.68
CA SER A 9 -5.56 -17.58 -10.81
C SER A 9 -6.10 -18.95 -10.34
N ARG A 10 -5.34 -20.04 -10.58
CA ARG A 10 -5.68 -21.37 -10.06
C ARG A 10 -5.50 -21.46 -8.55
N LEU A 11 -4.44 -20.86 -8.00
CA LEU A 11 -4.18 -20.83 -6.57
C LEU A 11 -5.31 -20.12 -5.81
N ILE A 12 -5.71 -18.93 -6.27
CA ILE A 12 -6.78 -18.15 -5.64
C ILE A 12 -8.12 -18.88 -5.65
N LYS A 13 -8.46 -19.55 -6.77
CA LYS A 13 -9.66 -20.39 -6.83
C LYS A 13 -9.67 -21.52 -5.80
N ARG A 14 -8.48 -22.04 -5.45
CA ARG A 14 -8.33 -23.13 -4.46
C ARG A 14 -8.24 -22.62 -3.02
N SER A 15 -7.84 -21.39 -2.79
CA SER A 15 -7.62 -20.84 -1.45
C SER A 15 -8.91 -20.40 -0.75
N GLY A 16 -10.06 -20.40 -1.45
CA GLY A 16 -11.33 -19.92 -0.90
C GLY A 16 -11.35 -18.41 -0.59
N LEU A 17 -10.38 -17.65 -1.11
CA LEU A 17 -10.30 -16.20 -0.90
C LEU A 17 -11.25 -15.50 -1.88
N ASP A 18 -12.11 -14.63 -1.35
CA ASP A 18 -12.90 -13.72 -2.18
C ASP A 18 -12.00 -12.57 -2.63
N VAL A 19 -11.64 -12.58 -3.92
CA VAL A 19 -10.82 -11.52 -4.53
C VAL A 19 -11.67 -10.70 -5.49
N PRO A 20 -11.47 -9.37 -5.54
CA PRO A 20 -12.18 -8.52 -6.51
C PRO A 20 -11.94 -8.99 -7.94
N LYS A 21 -13.03 -9.19 -8.70
CA LYS A 21 -12.97 -9.58 -10.11
C LYS A 21 -12.10 -8.60 -10.91
N GLY A 22 -11.34 -9.12 -11.88
CA GLY A 22 -10.51 -8.32 -12.78
C GLY A 22 -9.15 -7.89 -12.22
N THR A 23 -8.81 -8.20 -10.96
CA THR A 23 -7.51 -7.79 -10.38
C THR A 23 -6.38 -8.81 -10.62
N GLY A 24 -6.67 -10.11 -10.70
CA GLY A 24 -5.67 -11.14 -11.01
C GLY A 24 -4.39 -11.03 -10.19
N PHE A 25 -3.23 -11.24 -10.80
CA PHE A 25 -1.91 -11.14 -10.13
C PHE A 25 -1.63 -9.74 -9.55
N TYR A 26 -2.23 -8.69 -10.12
CA TYR A 26 -2.09 -7.31 -9.65
C TYR A 26 -2.71 -7.08 -8.25
N SER A 27 -3.59 -7.98 -7.79
CA SER A 27 -4.08 -7.97 -6.41
C SER A 27 -2.95 -8.03 -5.38
N LEU A 28 -1.88 -8.80 -5.61
CA LEU A 28 -0.73 -8.89 -4.71
C LEU A 28 -0.02 -7.54 -4.53
N ARG A 29 0.15 -6.79 -5.63
CA ARG A 29 0.74 -5.45 -5.58
C ARG A 29 -0.10 -4.51 -4.73
N ARG A 30 -1.43 -4.61 -4.82
CA ARG A 30 -2.34 -3.84 -3.98
C ARG A 30 -2.29 -4.27 -2.52
N THR A 31 -2.21 -5.57 -2.25
CA THR A 31 -2.05 -6.08 -0.87
C THR A 31 -0.75 -5.57 -0.24
N ALA A 32 0.36 -5.60 -0.98
CA ALA A 32 1.63 -5.03 -0.53
C ALA A 32 1.51 -3.52 -0.27
N ALA A 33 0.82 -2.77 -1.13
CA ALA A 33 0.57 -1.34 -0.93
C ALA A 33 -0.24 -1.06 0.35
N THR A 34 -1.29 -1.84 0.60
CA THR A 34 -2.10 -1.71 1.82
C THR A 34 -1.30 -2.04 3.08
N LEU A 35 -0.45 -3.07 3.04
CA LEU A 35 0.43 -3.40 4.17
C LEU A 35 1.47 -2.31 4.42
N ALA A 36 2.12 -1.83 3.35
CA ALA A 36 3.10 -0.75 3.44
C ALA A 36 2.48 0.53 3.97
N ALA A 37 1.23 0.85 3.61
CA ALA A 37 0.55 2.04 4.10
C ALA A 37 0.32 2.07 5.62
N LYS A 38 0.38 0.93 6.31
CA LYS A 38 0.38 0.89 7.77
C LYS A 38 1.64 1.50 8.40
N SER A 39 2.70 1.75 7.61
CA SER A 39 3.83 2.56 8.06
C SER A 39 3.46 4.02 8.29
N GLY A 40 2.37 4.49 7.65
CA GLY A 40 1.92 5.88 7.55
C GLY A 40 2.95 6.83 6.93
N ASP A 41 3.93 6.31 6.18
CA ASP A 41 4.88 7.10 5.39
C ASP A 41 4.54 7.01 3.89
N PRO A 42 3.86 8.03 3.31
CA PRO A 42 3.50 8.04 1.90
C PRO A 42 4.70 7.96 0.96
N PHE A 43 5.85 8.53 1.32
CA PHE A 43 7.04 8.57 0.47
C PHE A 43 7.74 7.20 0.43
N ALA A 44 7.83 6.53 1.58
CA ALA A 44 8.34 5.17 1.65
C ALA A 44 7.45 4.19 0.86
N VAL A 45 6.12 4.32 1.00
CA VAL A 45 5.15 3.52 0.23
C VAL A 45 5.29 3.76 -1.27
N GLN A 46 5.41 5.02 -1.69
CA GLN A 46 5.59 5.36 -3.10
C GLN A 46 6.87 4.76 -3.67
N ARG A 47 7.99 4.88 -2.95
CA ARG A 47 9.30 4.38 -3.38
C ARG A 47 9.32 2.86 -3.47
N LEU A 48 8.68 2.16 -2.54
CA LEU A 48 8.54 0.70 -2.56
C LEU A 48 7.72 0.23 -3.77
N LEU A 49 6.66 0.96 -4.13
CA LEU A 49 5.73 0.55 -5.19
C LEU A 49 6.14 1.04 -6.58
N GLY A 50 7.19 1.86 -6.67
CA GLY A 50 7.66 2.47 -7.91
C GLY A 50 6.59 3.34 -8.59
N HIS A 51 5.75 4.02 -7.80
CA HIS A 51 4.72 4.89 -8.36
C HIS A 51 5.35 6.17 -8.93
N ALA A 52 4.96 6.51 -10.16
CA ALA A 52 5.39 7.75 -10.83
C ALA A 52 4.76 9.01 -10.20
N ASP A 53 3.63 8.86 -9.52
CA ASP A 53 2.88 9.95 -8.89
C ASP A 53 2.54 9.60 -7.44
N LEU A 54 2.73 10.57 -6.56
CA LEU A 54 2.41 10.52 -5.14
C LEU A 54 0.92 10.26 -4.88
N GLN A 55 0.04 10.75 -5.76
CA GLN A 55 -1.41 10.52 -5.67
C GLN A 55 -1.79 9.03 -5.74
N MET A 56 -0.91 8.17 -6.27
CA MET A 56 -1.13 6.73 -6.26
C MET A 56 -0.89 6.09 -4.89
N ALA A 57 -0.02 6.69 -4.06
CA ALA A 57 0.32 6.21 -2.73
C ALA A 57 -0.68 6.72 -1.66
N THR A 58 -1.20 7.94 -1.82
CA THR A 58 -2.20 8.54 -0.91
C THR A 58 -3.49 7.70 -0.81
N ARG A 59 -3.85 6.97 -1.86
CA ARG A 59 -5.00 6.03 -1.84
C ARG A 59 -4.90 4.96 -0.74
N TYR A 60 -3.69 4.62 -0.33
CA TYR A 60 -3.45 3.59 0.68
C TYR A 60 -3.11 4.19 2.04
N VAL A 61 -2.44 5.35 2.07
CA VAL A 61 -2.12 6.07 3.32
C VAL A 61 -3.28 6.99 3.70
N GLN A 62 -4.27 6.42 4.40
CA GLN A 62 -5.49 7.13 4.79
C GLN A 62 -5.45 7.66 6.22
N ASP A 63 -4.61 7.09 7.09
CA ASP A 63 -4.43 7.52 8.47
C ASP A 63 -2.97 7.94 8.70
N VAL A 64 -2.77 9.23 8.95
CA VAL A 64 -1.47 9.85 9.25
C VAL A 64 -1.45 10.54 10.61
N SER A 65 -2.47 10.32 11.44
CA SER A 65 -2.69 11.04 12.69
C SER A 65 -1.46 10.95 13.61
N ALA A 66 -0.92 9.73 13.76
CA ALA A 66 0.27 9.50 14.57
C ALA A 66 1.54 10.15 13.98
N GLN A 67 1.69 10.24 12.65
CA GLN A 67 2.77 11.01 12.04
C GLN A 67 2.61 12.50 12.33
N THR A 68 1.40 13.04 12.18
CA THR A 68 1.09 14.44 12.43
C THR A 68 1.43 14.81 13.88
N ASP A 69 1.04 13.99 14.84
CA ASP A 69 1.35 14.20 16.26
C ASP A 69 2.87 14.24 16.50
N ARG A 70 3.63 13.32 15.90
CA ARG A 70 5.10 13.30 16.01
C ARG A 70 5.74 14.56 15.43
N VAL A 71 5.23 15.07 14.31
CA VAL A 71 5.73 16.31 13.69
C VAL A 71 5.45 17.51 14.58
N ILE A 72 4.24 17.60 15.14
CA ILE A 72 3.85 18.67 16.08
C ILE A 72 4.75 18.64 17.31
N GLU A 73 4.91 17.49 17.94
CA GLU A 73 5.72 17.34 19.15
C GLU A 73 7.19 17.66 18.88
N ASN A 74 7.73 17.22 17.75
CA ASN A 74 9.11 17.54 17.37
C ASN A 74 9.30 19.04 17.09
N SER A 75 8.30 19.70 16.49
CA SER A 75 8.35 21.14 16.21
C SER A 75 8.29 21.98 17.49
N ARG A 76 7.52 21.55 18.50
CA ARG A 76 7.44 22.24 19.81
C ARG A 76 8.81 22.41 20.47
N LYS A 77 9.72 21.44 20.32
CA LYS A 77 11.08 21.48 20.89
C LYS A 77 11.93 22.66 20.43
N TYR A 78 11.58 23.28 19.30
CA TYR A 78 12.34 24.38 18.71
C TYR A 78 11.62 25.73 18.82
N LEU A 79 10.36 25.73 19.26
CA LEU A 79 9.50 26.91 19.33
C LEU A 79 9.24 27.38 20.77
N ILE A 80 9.61 26.58 21.77
CA ILE A 80 9.48 26.88 23.21
C ILE A 80 10.83 26.69 23.88
#